data_AF-A0A2S8R6H4-F1
#
_entry.id   AF-A0A2S8R6H4-F1
#
_cell.length_a   1.000
_cell.length_b   1.000
_cell.length_c   1.000
_cell.angle_alpha   90.00
_cell.angle_beta   90.00
_cell.angle_gamma   90.00
#
_symmetry.space_group_name_H-M   'P 1'
#
loop_
_entity.id
_entity.type
_entity.pdbx_description
1 polymer ?
#
loop_
_entity_poly.entity_id
_entity_poly.type
_entity_poly.pdbx_seq_one_letter_code
_entity_poly.pdbx_strand_id
1 'polypeptide(L)'
;MKGRDKMIEFINGEYINKDEASIIKQVLKTKFVGDINIEGNLMWNLFNQKPKLMSFVDVKSLQIPNYDKVYFYLERQDKMYKTEYSNILKYVEDLEPWEEIDGYIFDHNYNWVIAITHEDNQILVIGL
;
A
#
# COMPACT_ATOMS: atom_id res chain seq x y z
N MET A 1 16.11 -27.39 -12.00
CA MET A 1 15.03 -27.17 -11.02
C MET A 1 14.74 -25.67 -11.02
N LYS A 2 13.52 -25.27 -11.41
CA LYS A 2 13.09 -23.87 -11.43
C LYS A 2 13.17 -23.32 -10.00
N GLY A 3 13.93 -22.25 -9.80
CA GLY A 3 13.89 -21.48 -8.56
C GLY A 3 12.46 -21.05 -8.34
N ARG A 4 11.89 -21.38 -7.19
CA ARG A 4 10.58 -20.86 -6.81
C ARG A 4 10.78 -19.36 -6.61
N ASP A 5 10.06 -18.55 -7.38
CA ASP A 5 9.90 -17.11 -7.14
C ASP A 5 9.51 -16.94 -5.68
N LYS A 6 10.48 -16.56 -4.86
CA LYS A 6 10.29 -16.35 -3.43
C LYS A 6 9.86 -14.89 -3.32
N MET A 7 8.56 -14.62 -3.37
CA MET A 7 8.06 -13.31 -2.96
C MET A 7 8.58 -13.05 -1.55
N ILE A 8 9.28 -11.92 -1.36
CA ILE A 8 9.71 -11.50 -0.03
C ILE A 8 8.46 -11.23 0.81
N GLU A 9 8.35 -11.91 1.96
CA GLU A 9 7.27 -11.67 2.90
C GLU A 9 7.59 -10.42 3.73
N PHE A 10 6.60 -9.53 3.90
CA PHE A 10 6.71 -8.43 4.84
C PHE A 10 6.61 -8.97 6.27
N ILE A 11 7.72 -8.87 7.02
CA ILE A 11 7.84 -9.40 8.40
C ILE A 11 7.97 -8.31 9.48
N ASN A 12 8.18 -7.06 9.09
CA ASN A 12 8.45 -5.96 10.02
C ASN A 12 7.16 -5.21 10.38
N GLY A 13 6.15 -5.93 10.89
CA GLY A 13 4.88 -5.33 11.32
C GLY A 13 3.97 -6.31 12.05
N GLU A 14 3.00 -5.78 12.77
CA GLU A 14 1.92 -6.56 13.38
C GLU A 14 0.94 -6.99 12.29
N TYR A 15 0.82 -8.30 12.06
CA TYR A 15 -0.17 -8.82 11.12
C TYR A 15 -1.59 -8.60 11.63
N ILE A 16 -2.43 -7.98 10.80
CA ILE A 16 -3.84 -7.76 11.09
C ILE A 16 -4.62 -8.97 10.59
N ASN A 17 -5.43 -9.54 11.47
CA ASN A 17 -6.27 -10.69 11.13
C ASN A 17 -7.29 -10.34 10.03
N LYS A 18 -7.78 -11.36 9.33
CA LYS A 18 -8.63 -11.17 8.14
C LYS A 18 -9.93 -10.41 8.40
N ASP A 19 -10.55 -10.61 9.56
CA ASP A 19 -11.85 -9.99 9.88
C ASP A 19 -11.67 -8.49 10.07
N GLU A 20 -10.67 -8.09 10.87
CA GLU A 20 -10.31 -6.69 11.07
C GLU A 20 -9.79 -6.04 9.79
N ALA A 21 -8.91 -6.73 9.05
CA ALA A 21 -8.39 -6.25 7.77
C ALA A 21 -9.51 -6.03 6.74
N SER A 22 -10.56 -6.85 6.74
CA SER A 22 -11.71 -6.69 5.85
C SER A 22 -12.49 -5.41 6.15
N ILE A 23 -12.68 -5.07 7.43
CA ILE A 23 -13.35 -3.83 7.84
C ILE A 23 -12.50 -2.63 7.42
N ILE A 24 -11.20 -2.64 7.72
CA ILE A 24 -10.27 -1.55 7.38
C ILE A 24 -10.23 -1.34 5.85
N LYS A 25 -10.11 -2.44 5.09
CA LYS A 25 -10.11 -2.44 3.62
C LYS A 25 -11.41 -1.85 3.07
N GLN A 26 -12.55 -2.18 3.65
CA GLN A 26 -13.83 -1.62 3.22
C GLN A 26 -13.87 -0.10 3.41
N VAL A 27 -13.40 0.41 4.56
CA VAL A 27 -13.33 1.87 4.81
C VAL A 27 -12.39 2.56 3.83
N LEU A 28 -11.20 2.00 3.62
CA LEU A 28 -10.23 2.50 2.64
C LEU A 28 -10.85 2.59 1.23
N LYS A 29 -11.49 1.50 0.78
CA LYS A 29 -12.16 1.43 -0.52
C LYS A 29 -13.26 2.48 -0.62
N THR A 30 -14.16 2.56 0.36
CA THR A 30 -15.25 3.54 0.34
C THR A 30 -14.72 4.97 0.26
N LYS A 31 -13.62 5.27 0.95
CA LYS A 31 -13.02 6.61 0.97
C LYS A 31 -12.37 7.00 -0.35
N PHE A 32 -11.51 6.14 -0.90
CA PHE A 32 -10.63 6.51 -2.02
C PHE A 32 -11.10 6.00 -3.38
N VAL A 33 -12.03 5.06 -3.44
CA VAL A 33 -12.59 4.51 -4.68
C VAL A 33 -14.10 4.81 -4.77
N GLY A 34 -14.83 4.56 -3.69
CA GLY A 34 -16.28 4.71 -3.63
C GLY A 34 -17.03 3.38 -3.79
N ASP A 35 -18.34 3.45 -4.00
CA ASP A 35 -19.24 2.30 -4.07
C ASP A 35 -19.35 1.75 -5.50
N ILE A 36 -18.22 1.22 -6.01
CA ILE A 36 -18.16 0.57 -7.31
C ILE A 36 -17.60 -0.85 -7.19
N ASN A 37 -18.02 -1.72 -8.12
CA ASN A 37 -17.44 -3.05 -8.25
C ASN A 37 -16.00 -2.92 -8.77
N ILE A 38 -15.06 -3.58 -8.09
CA ILE A 38 -13.63 -3.57 -8.41
C ILE A 38 -13.16 -4.89 -9.00
N GLU A 39 -14.08 -5.81 -9.36
CA GLU A 39 -13.74 -7.12 -9.90
C GLU A 39 -12.71 -7.03 -11.03
N GLY A 40 -11.59 -7.75 -10.85
CA GLY A 40 -10.48 -7.78 -11.79
C GLY A 40 -9.60 -6.53 -11.84
N ASN A 41 -9.83 -5.52 -10.99
CA ASN A 41 -9.07 -4.27 -10.96
C ASN A 41 -8.46 -4.02 -9.59
N LEU A 42 -7.22 -3.51 -9.59
CA LEU A 42 -6.54 -3.02 -8.39
C LEU A 42 -7.12 -1.66 -7.98
N MET A 43 -7.26 -1.38 -6.68
CA MET A 43 -7.94 -0.15 -6.21
C MET A 43 -7.33 1.14 -6.79
N TRP A 44 -6.00 1.19 -6.96
CA TRP A 44 -5.31 2.39 -7.43
C TRP A 44 -5.77 2.84 -8.83
N ASN A 45 -6.23 1.92 -9.68
CA ASN A 45 -6.80 2.22 -11.00
C ASN A 45 -8.15 2.95 -10.92
N LEU A 46 -8.80 2.87 -9.76
CA LEU A 46 -10.18 3.29 -9.55
C LEU A 46 -10.28 4.43 -8.53
N PHE A 47 -9.16 5.10 -8.22
CA PHE A 47 -9.19 6.22 -7.29
C PHE A 47 -10.15 7.31 -7.76
N ASN A 48 -11.04 7.75 -6.86
CA ASN A 48 -12.04 8.79 -7.11
C ASN A 48 -11.45 10.21 -7.15
N GLN A 49 -10.16 10.34 -6.82
CA GLN A 49 -9.39 11.56 -6.86
C GLN A 49 -8.14 11.31 -7.71
N LYS A 50 -7.75 12.33 -8.48
CA LYS A 50 -6.51 12.26 -9.27
C LYS A 50 -5.31 12.25 -8.31
N PRO A 51 -4.49 11.18 -8.28
CA PRO A 51 -3.32 11.14 -7.43
C PRO A 51 -2.22 12.07 -7.93
N LYS A 52 -1.41 12.56 -7.00
CA LYS A 52 -0.10 13.14 -7.29
C LYS A 52 0.88 12.00 -7.55
N LEU A 53 1.58 12.06 -8.66
CA LEU A 53 2.62 11.09 -9.02
C LEU A 53 3.95 11.56 -8.42
N MET A 54 4.61 10.69 -7.68
CA MET A 54 5.87 11.01 -6.99
C MET A 54 6.89 9.89 -7.21
N SER A 55 8.17 10.25 -7.21
CA SER A 55 9.24 9.25 -7.20
C SER A 55 9.34 8.61 -5.81
N PHE A 56 9.90 7.41 -5.73
CA PHE A 56 10.19 6.78 -4.43
C PHE A 56 11.08 7.65 -3.53
N VAL A 57 12.06 8.35 -4.12
CA VAL A 57 12.95 9.27 -3.38
C VAL A 57 12.16 10.42 -2.73
N ASP A 58 11.20 11.00 -3.46
CA ASP A 58 10.37 12.08 -2.90
C ASP A 58 9.44 11.56 -1.81
N VAL A 59 8.91 10.35 -1.99
CA VAL A 59 8.03 9.69 -1.02
C VAL A 59 8.75 9.36 0.29
N LYS A 60 10.00 8.88 0.23
CA LYS A 60 10.85 8.69 1.42
C LYS A 60 11.04 9.99 2.23
N SER A 61 10.96 11.14 1.55
CA SER A 61 11.17 12.46 2.14
C SER A 61 9.88 13.12 2.64
N LEU A 62 8.72 12.48 2.46
CA LEU A 62 7.44 13.01 2.94
C LEU A 62 7.37 13.02 4.46
N GLN A 63 6.82 14.11 5.01
CA GLN A 63 6.43 14.16 6.41
C GLN A 63 5.07 13.49 6.58
N ILE A 64 5.09 12.18 6.88
CA ILE A 64 3.87 11.38 7.04
C ILE A 64 3.25 11.64 8.42
N PRO A 65 1.97 12.04 8.50
CA PRO A 65 1.24 12.10 9.77
C PRO A 65 1.20 10.72 10.43
N ASN A 66 1.39 10.66 11.75
CA ASN A 66 1.39 9.40 12.52
C ASN A 66 2.36 8.34 11.96
N TYR A 67 3.56 8.77 11.58
CA TYR A 67 4.62 7.95 10.97
C TYR A 67 4.82 6.56 11.59
N ASP A 68 4.71 6.46 12.92
CA ASP A 68 4.95 5.23 13.68
C ASP A 68 3.77 4.24 13.69
N LYS A 69 2.61 4.64 13.13
CA LYS A 69 1.35 3.87 13.21
C LYS A 69 0.56 3.97 11.91
N VAL A 70 1.11 3.40 10.85
CA VAL A 70 0.45 3.27 9.56
C VAL A 70 0.02 1.84 9.30
N TYR A 71 -0.98 1.68 8.45
CA TYR A 71 -1.37 0.41 7.86
C TYR A 71 -0.63 0.20 6.55
N PHE A 72 -0.20 -1.04 6.30
CA PHE A 72 0.34 -1.50 5.04
C PHE A 72 -0.52 -2.64 4.50
N TYR A 73 -1.22 -2.42 3.40
CA TYR A 73 -2.07 -3.41 2.77
C TYR A 73 -1.46 -3.86 1.44
N LEU A 74 -1.15 -5.15 1.33
CA LEU A 74 -0.66 -5.80 0.11
C LEU A 74 -1.84 -6.46 -0.60
N GLU A 75 -2.36 -5.81 -1.65
CA GLU A 75 -3.64 -6.18 -2.26
C GLU A 75 -3.60 -7.54 -2.96
N ARG A 76 -2.53 -7.84 -3.72
CA ARG A 76 -2.38 -9.16 -4.37
C ARG A 76 -2.30 -10.32 -3.38
N GLN A 77 -1.77 -10.06 -2.18
CA GLN A 77 -1.61 -11.08 -1.14
C GLN A 77 -2.82 -11.14 -0.20
N ASP A 78 -3.71 -10.16 -0.26
CA ASP A 78 -4.79 -9.91 0.71
C ASP A 78 -4.27 -9.96 2.16
N LYS A 79 -3.12 -9.32 2.40
CA LYS A 79 -2.47 -9.23 3.72
C LYS A 79 -2.38 -7.79 4.16
N MET A 80 -2.59 -7.55 5.45
CA MET A 80 -2.50 -6.23 6.06
C MET A 80 -1.65 -6.27 7.33
N TYR A 81 -0.86 -5.23 7.51
CA TYR A 81 0.03 -5.07 8.66
C TYR A 81 -0.10 -3.68 9.25
N LYS A 82 0.14 -3.56 10.55
CA LYS A 82 0.35 -2.28 11.22
C LYS A 82 1.83 -2.13 11.56
N THR A 83 2.42 -1.01 11.19
CA THR A 83 3.87 -0.80 11.34
C THR A 83 4.24 0.67 11.28
N GLU A 84 5.53 0.95 11.36
CA GLU A 84 6.14 2.24 11.07
C GLU A 84 6.36 2.40 9.57
N TYR A 85 6.21 3.63 9.08
CA TYR A 85 6.40 3.94 7.66
C TYR A 85 7.80 3.58 7.15
N SER A 86 8.82 3.76 7.99
CA SER A 86 10.22 3.39 7.74
C SER A 86 10.39 1.91 7.37
N ASN A 87 9.67 1.01 8.03
CA ASN A 87 9.73 -0.42 7.78
C ASN A 87 9.19 -0.77 6.40
N ILE A 88 8.13 -0.07 5.97
CA ILE A 88 7.53 -0.27 4.64
C ILE A 88 8.47 0.26 3.56
N LEU A 89 9.05 1.46 3.76
CA LEU A 89 10.02 2.01 2.82
C LEU A 89 11.22 1.08 2.66
N LYS A 90 11.76 0.55 3.75
CA LYS A 90 12.86 -0.41 3.70
C LYS A 90 12.46 -1.66 2.93
N TYR A 91 11.29 -2.22 3.20
CA TYR A 91 10.78 -3.37 2.46
C TYR A 91 10.71 -3.11 0.95
N VAL A 92 10.16 -1.97 0.54
CA VAL A 92 10.04 -1.57 -0.88
C VAL A 92 11.41 -1.35 -1.51
N GLU A 93 12.37 -0.79 -0.77
CA GLU A 93 13.75 -0.59 -1.23
C GLU A 93 14.51 -1.93 -1.40
N ASP A 94 14.17 -2.93 -0.60
CA ASP A 94 14.77 -4.27 -0.65
C ASP A 94 14.11 -5.17 -1.73
N LEU A 95 13.06 -4.72 -2.43
CA LEU A 95 12.40 -5.48 -3.50
C LEU A 95 13.27 -5.52 -4.76
N GLU A 96 13.31 -6.70 -5.38
CA GLU A 96 13.94 -6.88 -6.68
C GLU A 96 13.06 -6.32 -7.81
N PRO A 97 13.62 -5.87 -8.95
CA PRO A 97 12.84 -5.25 -10.05
C PRO A 97 11.72 -6.14 -10.65
N TRP A 98 11.83 -7.45 -10.48
CA TRP A 98 10.83 -8.43 -10.95
C TRP A 98 9.78 -8.78 -9.90
N GLU A 99 9.92 -8.31 -8.66
CA GLU A 99 8.90 -8.51 -7.64
C GLU A 99 7.75 -7.53 -7.83
N GLU A 100 6.55 -8.07 -8.05
CA GLU A 100 5.35 -7.26 -8.19
C GLU A 100 4.84 -6.80 -6.81
N ILE A 101 4.59 -5.50 -6.68
CA ILE A 101 3.96 -4.90 -5.51
C ILE A 101 2.73 -4.10 -5.92
N ASP A 102 1.63 -4.33 -5.20
CA ASP A 102 0.46 -3.46 -5.17
C ASP A 102 0.12 -3.22 -3.70
N GLY A 103 0.80 -2.23 -3.13
CA GLY A 103 0.80 -1.93 -1.71
C GLY A 103 0.17 -0.58 -1.40
N TYR A 104 -0.60 -0.49 -0.33
CA TYR A 104 -1.24 0.75 0.12
C TYR A 104 -0.79 1.10 1.52
N ILE A 105 -0.40 2.36 1.71
CA ILE A 105 -0.02 2.92 3.01
C ILE A 105 -1.00 4.02 3.37
N PHE A 106 -1.55 3.96 4.58
CA PHE A 106 -2.53 4.92 5.10
C PHE A 106 -2.56 4.87 6.62
N ASP A 107 -3.17 5.85 7.27
CA ASP A 107 -3.38 5.84 8.72
C ASP A 107 -4.85 5.60 9.10
N HIS A 108 -5.13 5.55 10.41
CA HIS A 108 -6.47 5.37 10.96
C HIS A 108 -7.47 6.49 10.63
N ASN A 109 -7.02 7.64 10.13
CA ASN A 109 -7.88 8.76 9.78
C ASN A 109 -8.37 8.69 8.33
N TYR A 110 -7.71 7.89 7.47
CA TYR A 110 -8.06 7.74 6.06
C TYR A 110 -8.13 9.08 5.31
N ASN A 111 -7.33 10.07 5.73
CA ASN A 111 -7.26 11.37 5.06
C ASN A 111 -6.32 11.34 3.85
N TRP A 112 -5.40 10.38 3.83
CA TRP A 112 -4.44 10.18 2.77
C TRP A 112 -4.24 8.69 2.47
N VAL A 113 -3.74 8.41 1.27
CA VAL A 113 -3.28 7.09 0.87
C VAL A 113 -2.08 7.23 -0.08
N ILE A 114 -1.11 6.35 0.09
CA ILE A 114 0.02 6.17 -0.82
C ILE A 114 -0.12 4.78 -1.43
N ALA A 115 -0.26 4.68 -2.75
CA ALA A 115 -0.22 3.42 -3.47
C ALA A 115 1.14 3.24 -4.13
N ILE A 116 1.80 2.14 -3.78
CA ILE A 116 3.06 1.68 -4.36
C ILE A 116 2.72 0.60 -5.37
N THR A 117 2.94 0.91 -6.64
CA THR A 117 2.65 0.04 -7.78
C THR A 117 3.95 -0.42 -8.42
N HIS A 118 3.92 -1.60 -9.02
CA HIS A 118 5.01 -2.09 -9.87
C HIS A 118 5.15 -1.27 -11.17
N GLU A 119 4.09 -0.59 -11.60
CA GLU A 119 4.07 0.19 -12.84
C GLU A 119 4.87 1.51 -12.73
N ASP A 120 5.80 1.71 -13.66
CA ASP A 120 6.46 2.99 -14.01
C ASP A 120 7.25 3.73 -12.93
N ASN A 121 7.66 3.08 -11.84
CA ASN A 121 8.42 3.70 -10.72
C ASN A 121 7.72 4.92 -10.09
N GLN A 122 6.41 5.06 -10.30
CA GLN A 122 5.63 6.18 -9.82
C GLN A 122 4.73 5.72 -8.69
N ILE A 123 4.82 6.46 -7.58
CA ILE A 123 3.99 6.24 -6.41
C ILE A 123 2.85 7.24 -6.45
N LEU A 124 1.64 6.74 -6.24
CA LEU A 124 0.42 7.52 -6.31
C LEU A 124 0.08 8.01 -4.90
N VAL A 125 -0.02 9.33 -4.72
CA VAL A 125 -0.28 9.95 -3.42
C VAL A 125 -1.56 10.78 -3.48
N ILE A 126 -2.46 10.56 -2.52
CA ILE A 126 -3.67 11.36 -2.31
C ILE A 126 -3.67 11.85 -0.86
N GLY A 127 -3.97 13.13 -0.63
CA GLY A 127 -4.32 13.65 0.71
C GLY A 127 -3.20 14.11 1.64
N LEU A 128 -1.99 14.39 1.12
CA LEU A 128 -0.85 14.94 1.88
C LEU A 128 -0.51 16.38 1.48
#